data_AF-A0A182ERD3-F1
#
_entry.id   AF-A0A182ERD3-F1
#
_cell.length_a   1.000
_cell.length_b   1.000
_cell.length_c   1.000
_cell.angle_alpha   90.00
_cell.angle_beta   90.00
_cell.angle_gamma   90.00
#
_symmetry.space_group_name_H-M   'P 1'
#
loop_
_entity.id
_entity.type
_entity.pdbx_description
1 polymer ?
#
loop_
_entity_poly.entity_id
_entity_poly.type
_entity_poly.pdbx_seq_one_letter_code
_entity_poly.pdbx_strand_id
1 'polypeptide(L)'
;MVLLSVEQVEKAKNDGLYATHLEKDSCGVGFVTSIRGNATHQILRNRRTMLERLAHCEACACDSDSGDGAGVMTAIPDALYRKVGEYATGLLFFKNDSYGLAIEAFTDLAKGCNLAVIAWLKLETNPEKVGAETSKTEPNI
;
A
#
# COMPACT_ATOMS: atom_id res chain seq x y z
N MET A 1 24.61 -3.48 2.26
CA MET A 1 25.02 -2.58 1.16
C MET A 1 26.52 -2.75 0.97
N VAL A 2 26.96 -3.40 -0.11
CA VAL A 2 28.39 -3.58 -0.41
C VAL A 2 28.81 -2.42 -1.31
N LEU A 3 29.81 -1.65 -0.88
CA LEU A 3 30.40 -0.60 -1.71
C LEU A 3 31.63 -1.19 -2.40
N LEU A 4 31.58 -1.30 -3.72
CA LEU A 4 32.69 -1.75 -4.55
C LEU A 4 33.56 -0.55 -4.96
N SER A 5 34.88 -0.76 -5.05
CA SER A 5 35.77 0.22 -5.67
C SER A 5 35.53 0.29 -7.19
N VAL A 6 35.95 1.40 -7.82
CA VAL A 6 35.82 1.59 -9.28
C VAL A 6 36.48 0.43 -10.05
N GLU A 7 37.63 -0.03 -9.58
CA GLU A 7 38.39 -1.16 -10.14
C GLU A 7 37.62 -2.50 -10.01
N GLN A 8 36.94 -2.72 -8.89
CA GLN A 8 36.11 -3.91 -8.67
C GLN A 8 34.86 -3.89 -9.56
N VAL A 9 34.28 -2.73 -9.81
CA VAL A 9 33.14 -2.56 -10.74
C VAL A 9 33.56 -2.85 -12.18
N GLU A 10 34.71 -2.34 -12.61
CA GLU A 10 35.23 -2.61 -13.96
C GLU A 10 35.57 -4.09 -14.16
N LYS A 11 36.18 -4.74 -13.17
CA LYS A 11 36.45 -6.17 -13.23
C LYS A 11 35.16 -7.00 -13.27
N ALA A 12 34.16 -6.65 -12.45
CA ALA A 12 32.87 -7.34 -12.44
C ALA A 12 32.11 -7.23 -13.76
N LYS A 13 32.27 -6.12 -14.50
CA LYS A 13 31.70 -5.95 -15.85
C LYS A 13 32.31 -6.89 -16.90
N ASN A 14 33.57 -7.27 -16.73
CA ASN A 14 34.31 -8.04 -17.75
C ASN A 14 34.44 -9.53 -17.44
N ASP A 15 34.45 -9.93 -16.15
CA ASP A 15 34.70 -11.33 -15.73
C ASP A 15 33.44 -12.06 -15.19
N GLY A 16 32.28 -11.40 -15.14
CA GLY A 16 31.05 -11.97 -14.56
C GLY A 16 29.95 -12.28 -15.58
N LEU A 17 29.04 -13.21 -15.25
CA LEU A 17 27.79 -13.45 -16.00
C LEU A 17 26.76 -12.30 -15.84
N TYR A 18 27.05 -11.32 -14.98
CA TYR A 18 26.17 -10.20 -14.70
C TYR A 18 26.31 -9.11 -15.77
N ALA A 19 25.28 -9.03 -16.62
CA ALA A 19 25.14 -8.00 -17.62
C ALA A 19 24.26 -6.87 -17.09
N THR A 20 24.87 -5.74 -16.71
CA THR A 20 24.16 -4.53 -16.22
C THR A 20 23.03 -4.04 -17.14
N HIS A 21 23.13 -4.24 -18.45
CA HIS A 21 22.06 -3.88 -19.40
C HIS A 21 20.83 -4.81 -19.35
N LEU A 22 20.92 -5.94 -18.65
CA LEU A 22 19.81 -6.87 -18.39
C LEU A 22 19.20 -6.66 -17.00
N GLU A 23 19.75 -5.75 -16.18
CA GLU A 23 19.18 -5.38 -14.90
C GLU A 23 17.85 -4.65 -15.12
N LYS A 24 16.80 -5.18 -14.51
CA LYS A 24 15.46 -4.57 -14.49
C LYS A 24 15.01 -4.52 -13.05
N ASP A 25 14.71 -3.32 -12.56
CA ASP A 25 13.99 -3.16 -11.29
C ASP A 25 12.55 -3.61 -11.47
N SER A 26 12.08 -4.45 -10.55
CA SER A 26 10.79 -5.13 -10.65
C SER A 26 9.65 -4.35 -9.98
N CYS A 27 9.87 -3.14 -9.44
CA CYS A 27 8.80 -2.42 -8.73
C CYS A 27 8.37 -1.16 -9.49
N GLY A 28 7.11 -1.13 -9.92
CA GLY A 28 6.49 0.03 -10.56
C GLY A 28 5.93 1.01 -9.55
N VAL A 29 6.34 2.27 -9.61
CA VAL A 29 5.73 3.37 -8.84
C VAL A 29 5.33 4.51 -9.77
N GLY A 30 4.26 5.22 -9.42
CA GLY A 30 3.80 6.36 -10.20
C GLY A 30 2.86 7.25 -9.39
N PHE A 31 2.57 8.44 -9.93
CA PHE A 31 1.64 9.37 -9.32
C PHE A 31 0.77 10.05 -10.37
N VAL A 32 -0.41 10.48 -9.93
CA VAL A 32 -1.32 11.33 -10.71
C VAL A 32 -1.71 12.49 -9.83
N THR A 33 -1.58 13.70 -10.39
CA THR A 33 -1.92 14.96 -9.73
C THR A 33 -2.71 15.88 -10.66
N SER A 34 -3.47 16.80 -10.07
CA SER A 34 -4.14 17.88 -10.79
C SER A 34 -3.25 19.11 -10.77
N ILE A 35 -2.74 19.52 -11.93
CA ILE A 35 -1.87 20.71 -12.05
C ILE A 35 -2.61 21.98 -11.59
N ARG A 36 -3.94 22.01 -11.73
CA ARG A 36 -4.79 23.13 -11.30
C ARG A 36 -5.25 23.02 -9.84
N GLY A 37 -4.85 21.99 -9.11
CA GLY A 37 -5.26 21.78 -7.72
C GLY A 37 -6.70 21.26 -7.54
N ASN A 38 -7.43 20.98 -8.63
CA ASN A 38 -8.81 20.51 -8.55
C ASN A 38 -8.88 19.06 -8.05
N ALA A 39 -9.51 18.85 -6.89
CA ALA A 39 -9.84 17.52 -6.37
C ALA A 39 -11.02 16.92 -7.15
N THR A 40 -10.76 15.88 -7.95
CA THR A 40 -11.80 15.20 -8.73
C THR A 40 -11.62 13.70 -8.68
N HIS A 41 -12.72 12.95 -8.80
CA HIS A 41 -12.70 11.49 -8.87
C HIS A 41 -11.95 10.97 -10.11
N GLN A 42 -11.71 11.81 -11.12
CA GLN A 42 -10.90 11.45 -12.29
C GLN A 42 -9.46 11.07 -11.89
N ILE A 43 -8.91 11.69 -10.84
CA ILE A 43 -7.57 11.36 -10.34
C ILE A 43 -7.50 9.89 -9.90
N LEU A 44 -8.53 9.41 -9.19
CA LEU A 44 -8.62 8.01 -8.76
C LEU A 44 -8.76 7.06 -9.94
N ARG A 45 -9.58 7.41 -10.95
CA ARG A 45 -9.73 6.61 -12.17
C ARG A 45 -8.41 6.48 -12.92
N ASN A 46 -7.66 7.57 -13.06
CA ASN A 46 -6.36 7.57 -13.71
C ASN A 46 -5.34 6.71 -12.94
N ARG A 47 -5.36 6.74 -11.60
CA ARG A 47 -4.49 5.90 -10.77
C ARG A 47 -4.80 4.41 -10.92
N ARG A 48 -6.07 4.04 -11.05
CA ARG A 48 -6.46 2.65 -11.36
C ARG A 48 -5.84 2.21 -12.69
N THR A 49 -5.99 2.99 -13.75
CA THR A 49 -5.38 2.68 -15.05
C THR A 49 -3.85 2.61 -14.99
N MET A 50 -3.23 3.45 -14.15
CA MET A 50 -1.80 3.40 -13.91
C MET A 50 -1.38 2.08 -13.24
N LEU A 51 -2.07 1.65 -12.18
CA LEU A 51 -1.80 0.38 -11.52
C LEU A 51 -1.98 -0.81 -12.47
N GLU A 52 -3.08 -0.84 -13.23
CA GLU A 52 -3.33 -1.90 -14.23
C GLU A 52 -2.20 -1.99 -15.27
N ARG A 53 -1.53 -0.87 -15.59
CA ARG A 53 -0.39 -0.84 -16.51
C ARG A 53 0.93 -1.27 -15.86
N LEU A 54 1.02 -1.25 -14.53
CA LEU A 54 2.19 -1.70 -13.77
C LEU A 54 2.15 -3.19 -13.44
N ALA A 55 1.06 -3.89 -13.74
CA ALA A 55 0.89 -5.32 -13.46
C ALA A 55 2.01 -6.23 -14.03
N HIS A 56 2.65 -5.83 -15.14
CA HIS A 56 3.77 -6.57 -15.73
C HIS A 56 5.06 -6.51 -14.88
N CYS A 57 5.11 -5.63 -13.89
CA CYS A 57 6.20 -5.54 -12.92
C CYS A 57 5.90 -6.39 -11.67
N GLU A 58 4.68 -6.86 -11.47
CA GLU A 58 4.32 -7.52 -10.21
C GLU A 58 4.90 -8.94 -10.12
N ALA A 59 5.32 -9.30 -8.91
CA ALA A 59 5.57 -10.69 -8.54
C ALA A 59 4.30 -11.29 -7.94
N CYS A 60 4.06 -12.56 -8.23
CA CYS A 60 2.93 -13.33 -7.71
C CYS A 60 3.43 -14.51 -6.87
N ALA A 61 2.60 -14.92 -5.91
CA ALA A 61 2.78 -16.14 -5.14
C ALA A 61 2.60 -17.39 -6.01
N CYS A 62 2.73 -18.56 -5.38
CA CYS A 62 2.64 -19.86 -6.07
C CYS A 62 1.27 -20.17 -6.68
N ASP A 63 0.21 -19.44 -6.28
CA ASP A 63 -1.14 -19.58 -6.81
C ASP A 63 -1.39 -18.73 -8.07
N SER A 64 -0.39 -17.95 -8.52
CA SER A 64 -0.44 -17.03 -9.68
C SER A 64 -1.50 -15.93 -9.63
N ASP A 65 -2.25 -15.81 -8.52
CA ASP A 65 -3.36 -14.87 -8.33
C ASP A 65 -3.09 -13.90 -7.16
N SER A 66 -2.38 -14.36 -6.13
CA SER A 66 -1.92 -13.52 -5.04
C SER A 66 -0.68 -12.72 -5.46
N GLY A 67 -0.80 -11.40 -5.55
CA GLY A 67 0.34 -10.50 -5.79
C GLY A 67 1.08 -10.14 -4.50
N ASP A 68 2.35 -9.72 -4.62
CA ASP A 68 3.16 -9.24 -3.48
C ASP A 68 2.59 -7.97 -2.83
N GLY A 69 1.88 -7.14 -3.60
CA GLY A 69 1.13 -6.01 -3.06
C GLY A 69 0.90 -4.88 -4.07
N ALA A 70 -0.27 -4.25 -3.99
CA ALA A 70 -0.62 -3.05 -4.73
C ALA A 70 -1.35 -2.07 -3.81
N GLY A 71 -1.22 -0.77 -4.07
CA GLY A 71 -1.85 0.25 -3.23
C GLY A 71 -1.89 1.63 -3.85
N VAL A 72 -2.78 2.47 -3.34
CA VAL A 72 -2.86 3.89 -3.69
C VAL A 72 -2.89 4.75 -2.43
N MET A 73 -2.04 5.78 -2.37
CA MET A 73 -2.13 6.80 -1.34
C MET A 73 -2.86 8.03 -1.90
N THR A 74 -3.98 8.42 -1.29
CA THR A 74 -4.84 9.52 -1.74
C THR A 74 -4.90 10.63 -0.69
N ALA A 75 -5.38 11.81 -1.08
CA ALA A 75 -5.78 12.80 -0.08
C ALA A 75 -7.00 12.28 0.68
N ILE A 76 -7.10 12.59 1.97
CA ILE A 76 -8.26 12.22 2.77
C ILE A 76 -9.52 12.82 2.11
N PRO A 77 -10.60 12.02 1.91
CA PRO A 77 -11.82 12.50 1.27
C PRO A 77 -12.61 13.36 2.25
N ASP A 78 -12.14 14.59 2.39
CA ASP A 78 -12.50 15.46 3.49
C ASP A 78 -13.99 15.72 3.65
N ALA A 79 -14.70 15.94 2.54
CA ALA A 79 -16.13 16.16 2.53
C ALA A 79 -16.95 14.98 3.14
N LEU A 80 -16.38 13.77 3.17
CA LEU A 80 -16.99 12.61 3.80
C LEU A 80 -16.78 12.63 5.32
N TYR A 81 -15.54 12.82 5.77
CA TYR A 81 -15.15 12.73 7.17
C TYR A 81 -15.54 13.96 7.98
N ARG A 82 -15.53 15.16 7.39
CA ARG A 82 -15.84 16.41 8.11
C ARG A 82 -17.27 16.47 8.64
N LYS A 83 -18.15 15.59 8.15
CA LYS A 83 -19.51 15.40 8.68
C LYS A 83 -19.53 14.89 10.13
N VAL A 84 -18.46 14.25 10.60
CA VAL A 84 -18.35 13.75 11.97
C VAL A 84 -17.61 14.70 12.93
N GLY A 85 -17.19 15.89 12.46
CA GLY A 85 -16.52 16.92 13.27
C GLY A 85 -15.09 17.23 12.82
N GLU A 86 -14.29 17.80 13.72
CA GLU A 86 -12.84 17.87 13.55
C GLU A 86 -12.23 16.49 13.77
N TYR A 87 -11.34 16.07 12.86
CA TYR A 87 -10.94 14.67 12.83
C TYR A 87 -9.49 14.49 12.42
N ALA A 88 -8.92 13.39 12.92
CA ALA A 88 -7.82 12.67 12.30
C ALA A 88 -8.33 11.30 11.89
N THR A 89 -7.75 10.69 10.86
CA THR A 89 -8.16 9.37 10.38
C THR A 89 -6.93 8.50 10.13
N GLY A 90 -7.12 7.18 10.23
CA GLY A 90 -6.12 6.17 9.98
C GLY A 90 -6.78 4.87 9.53
N LEU A 91 -6.01 4.05 8.84
CA LEU A 91 -6.37 2.68 8.49
C LEU A 91 -5.62 1.75 9.44
N LEU A 92 -6.32 0.80 10.04
CA LEU A 92 -5.76 -0.16 10.98
C LEU A 92 -6.10 -1.56 10.49
N PHE A 93 -5.12 -2.45 10.52
CA PHE A 93 -5.27 -3.84 10.11
C PHE A 93 -5.20 -4.71 11.36
N PHE A 94 -6.29 -5.40 11.65
CA PHE A 94 -6.39 -6.27 12.81
C PHE A 94 -6.32 -7.73 12.42
N LYS A 95 -5.87 -8.57 13.34
CA LYS A 95 -6.07 -10.01 13.21
C LYS A 95 -7.53 -10.34 13.60
N ASN A 96 -8.14 -11.29 12.89
CA ASN A 96 -9.56 -11.62 13.06
C ASN A 96 -9.95 -12.03 14.49
N ASP A 97 -9.04 -12.65 15.24
CA ASP A 97 -9.28 -13.14 16.60
C ASP A 97 -9.03 -12.10 17.70
N SER A 98 -8.37 -10.97 17.41
CA SER A 98 -7.90 -10.02 18.42
C SER A 98 -8.39 -8.58 18.24
N TYR A 99 -9.19 -8.28 17.20
CA TYR A 99 -9.57 -6.90 16.88
C TYR A 99 -10.32 -6.18 18.03
N GLY A 100 -11.12 -6.90 18.83
CA GLY A 100 -11.82 -6.31 19.99
C GLY A 100 -10.84 -5.76 21.04
N LEU A 101 -9.88 -6.58 21.46
CA LEU A 101 -8.82 -6.17 22.39
C LEU A 101 -7.95 -5.05 21.81
N ALA A 102 -7.69 -5.09 20.50
CA ALA A 102 -6.91 -4.06 19.84
C ALA A 102 -7.64 -2.71 19.78
N ILE A 103 -8.97 -2.72 19.57
CA ILE A 103 -9.82 -1.52 19.64
C ILE A 103 -9.81 -0.93 21.05
N GLU A 104 -9.94 -1.76 22.09
CA GLU A 104 -9.87 -1.32 23.49
C GLU A 104 -8.50 -0.68 23.80
N ALA A 105 -7.42 -1.37 23.46
CA ALA A 105 -6.05 -0.88 23.65
C ALA A 105 -5.81 0.44 22.90
N PHE A 106 -6.25 0.56 21.65
CA PHE A 106 -6.14 1.79 20.87
C PHE A 106 -6.95 2.93 21.50
N THR A 107 -8.15 2.63 21.99
CA THR A 107 -9.02 3.62 22.65
C THR A 107 -8.38 4.14 23.94
N ASP A 108 -7.74 3.29 24.72
CA ASP A 108 -7.03 3.70 25.93
C ASP A 108 -5.76 4.50 25.63
N LEU A 109 -5.02 4.15 24.58
CA LEU A 109 -3.91 4.96 24.07
C LEU A 109 -4.38 6.36 23.65
N ALA A 110 -5.48 6.44 22.89
CA ALA A 110 -6.05 7.72 22.45
C ALA A 110 -6.42 8.60 23.66
N LYS A 111 -7.09 8.03 24.68
CA LYS A 111 -7.38 8.74 25.93
C LYS A 111 -6.10 9.23 26.61
N GLY A 112 -5.05 8.40 26.66
CA GLY A 112 -3.74 8.77 27.20
C GLY A 112 -3.09 9.94 26.45
N CYS A 113 -3.40 10.11 25.17
CA CYS A 113 -2.99 11.26 24.35
C CYS A 113 -3.97 12.43 24.37
N ASN A 114 -4.98 12.41 25.25
CA ASN A 114 -6.05 13.41 25.31
C ASN A 114 -6.82 13.56 23.98
N LEU A 115 -6.97 12.44 23.26
CA LEU A 115 -7.75 12.32 22.03
C LEU A 115 -9.00 11.47 22.28
N ALA A 116 -10.07 11.76 21.53
CA ALA A 116 -11.28 10.96 21.54
C ALA A 116 -11.41 10.16 20.23
N VAL A 117 -11.74 8.87 20.34
CA VAL A 117 -12.09 8.06 19.17
C VAL A 117 -13.54 8.37 18.79
N ILE A 118 -13.74 9.02 17.64
CA ILE A 118 -15.05 9.49 17.18
C ILE A 118 -15.89 8.33 16.63
N ALA A 119 -15.28 7.49 15.80
CA ALA A 119 -15.95 6.38 15.14
C ALA A 119 -14.94 5.32 14.69
N TRP A 120 -15.42 4.07 14.64
CA TRP A 120 -14.78 2.96 13.95
C TRP A 120 -15.55 2.67 12.68
N LEU A 121 -14.87 2.62 11.53
CA LEU A 121 -15.48 2.33 10.25
C LEU A 121 -14.88 1.04 9.70
N LYS A 122 -15.67 -0.04 9.71
CA LYS A 122 -15.32 -1.28 9.02
C LYS A 122 -15.39 -1.04 7.51
N LEU A 123 -14.31 -1.34 6.78
CA LEU A 123 -14.31 -1.20 5.33
C LEU A 123 -14.92 -2.42 4.66
N GLU A 124 -15.68 -2.16 3.59
CA GLU A 124 -16.18 -3.21 2.71
C GLU A 124 -15.03 -3.71 1.83
N THR A 125 -14.74 -5.01 1.93
CA THR A 125 -13.79 -5.72 1.06
C THR A 125 -14.52 -6.79 0.25
N ASN A 126 -13.89 -7.30 -0.80
CA ASN A 126 -14.39 -8.46 -1.54
C ASN A 126 -13.35 -9.60 -1.47
N PRO A 127 -13.46 -10.49 -0.47
CA PRO A 127 -12.53 -11.61 -0.29
C PRO A 127 -12.50 -12.58 -1.48
N GLU A 128 -13.56 -12.64 -2.30
CA GLU A 128 -13.61 -13.50 -3.50
C GLU A 128 -12.66 -13.02 -4.62
N LYS A 129 -12.08 -11.82 -4.48
CA LYS A 129 -11.11 -11.25 -5.43
C LYS A 129 -9.66 -11.36 -4.94
N VAL A 130 -9.44 -12.05 -3.84
CA VAL A 130 -8.13 -12.24 -3.23
C VAL A 130 -7.67 -13.67 -3.51
N GLY A 131 -6.42 -13.83 -3.95
CA GLY A 131 -5.83 -15.14 -4.19
C GLY A 131 -5.77 -16.00 -2.93
N ALA A 132 -5.68 -17.32 -3.12
CA ALA A 132 -5.77 -18.30 -2.05
C ALA A 132 -4.64 -18.17 -1.01
N GLU A 133 -3.45 -17.75 -1.43
CA GLU A 133 -2.34 -17.51 -0.48
C GLU A 133 -2.56 -16.24 0.35
N THR A 134 -2.95 -15.12 -0.25
CA THR A 134 -3.25 -13.88 0.49
C THR A 134 -4.44 -14.03 1.43
N SER A 135 -5.47 -14.80 1.05
CA SER A 135 -6.67 -14.99 1.87
C SER A 135 -6.36 -15.60 3.25
N LYS A 136 -5.31 -16.43 3.36
CA LYS A 136 -4.89 -17.04 4.64
C LYS A 136 -4.43 -16.02 5.68
N THR A 137 -3.96 -14.86 5.23
CA THR A 137 -3.40 -13.80 6.07
C THR A 137 -4.16 -12.48 5.96
N GLU A 138 -5.35 -12.49 5.33
CA GLU A 138 -6.19 -11.31 5.16
C GLU A 138 -6.56 -10.71 6.53
N PRO A 139 -6.21 -9.43 6.79
CA PRO A 139 -6.56 -8.78 8.05
C PRO A 139 -8.01 -8.29 8.04
N ASN A 140 -8.53 -8.05 9.24
CA ASN A 140 -9.75 -7.29 9.44
C ASN A 140 -9.43 -5.80 9.34
N ILE A 141 -9.89 -5.15 8.26
CA ILE A 141 -9.69 -3.73 7.96
C ILE A 141 -10.96 -2.90 8.19
#